data_AF-A0A8T7K8F7-F1
#
_entry.id   AF-A0A8T7K8F7-F1
#
_cell.length_a   1.000
_cell.length_b   1.000
_cell.length_c   1.000
_cell.angle_alpha   90.00
_cell.angle_beta   90.00
_cell.angle_gamma   90.00
#
_symmetry.space_group_name_H-M   'P 1'
#
loop_
_entity.id
_entity.type
_entity.pdbx_description
1 polymer ?
#
loop_
_entity_poly.entity_id
_entity_poly.type
_entity_poly.pdbx_seq_one_letter_code
_entity_poly.pdbx_strand_id
1 'polypeptide(L)'
;MSSSGYREEVFNVLLALLLHERCVVIAPEQSFRQALQERRHVPDVLVVYRGLRTVIEGKVADKLAAAEKALLQARDRVVSGVAHVGIALLYPAAIRKIPSFSELQGFLSSCTFKVAVCTETGETGWTEGGLDYLADVLRGTFEQLIREDAVVKAVDVLNAGIDEFARLVFTSPATINRAAEILGICEVPKRSRKKSADEEL
;
A
#
# COMPACT_ATOMS: atom_id res chain seq x y z
N MET A 1 39.09 18.15 8.97
CA MET A 1 37.73 18.71 9.14
C MET A 1 36.79 17.54 9.40
N SER A 2 36.50 17.25 10.67
CA SER A 2 35.72 16.06 11.05
C SER A 2 34.25 16.23 10.67
N SER A 3 33.75 15.36 9.79
CA SER A 3 32.33 15.25 9.44
C SER A 3 31.52 14.68 10.62
N SER A 4 31.32 15.46 11.69
CA SER A 4 30.65 15.00 12.92
C SER A 4 29.12 15.07 12.81
N GLY A 5 28.55 14.38 11.81
CA GLY A 5 27.10 14.22 11.68
C GLY A 5 26.71 12.75 11.85
N TYR A 6 25.51 12.49 12.37
CA TYR A 6 24.92 11.16 12.36
C TYR A 6 24.73 10.66 10.92
N ARG A 7 24.90 9.35 10.71
CA ARG A 7 24.61 8.73 9.42
C ARG A 7 23.10 8.68 9.17
N GLU A 8 22.69 8.64 7.91
CA GLU A 8 21.27 8.61 7.51
C GLU A 8 20.54 7.40 8.12
N GLU A 9 21.20 6.26 8.22
CA GLU A 9 20.60 5.04 8.79
C GLU A 9 20.21 5.23 10.27
N VAL A 10 20.92 6.09 11.01
CA VAL A 10 20.56 6.45 12.39
C VAL A 10 19.23 7.19 12.43
N PHE A 11 18.99 8.11 11.48
CA PHE A 11 17.70 8.81 11.34
C PHE A 11 16.59 7.84 10.95
N ASN A 12 16.90 6.95 10.00
CA ASN A 12 16.25 5.67 9.69
C ASN A 12 15.58 5.04 10.90
N VAL A 13 16.45 4.52 11.76
CA VAL A 13 16.08 3.71 12.92
C VAL A 13 15.35 4.53 13.98
N LEU A 14 15.81 5.75 14.26
CA LEU A 14 15.12 6.63 15.21
C LEU A 14 13.69 6.93 14.79
N LEU A 15 13.48 7.22 13.50
CA LEU A 15 12.14 7.45 12.97
C LEU A 15 11.24 6.22 13.16
N ALA A 16 11.76 5.02 12.86
CA ALA A 16 11.01 3.79 13.07
C ALA A 16 10.66 3.54 14.55
N LEU A 17 11.58 3.83 15.47
CA LEU A 17 11.30 3.75 16.90
C LEU A 17 10.23 4.75 17.33
N LEU A 18 10.28 5.99 16.84
CA LEU A 18 9.27 7.01 17.12
C LEU A 18 7.87 6.64 16.60
N LEU A 19 7.80 5.98 15.44
CA LEU A 19 6.56 5.44 14.90
C LEU A 19 6.07 4.24 15.69
N HIS A 20 6.99 3.41 16.19
CA HIS A 20 6.67 2.28 17.05
C HIS A 20 6.10 2.71 18.40
N GLU A 21 6.72 3.69 19.06
CA GLU A 21 6.26 4.28 20.32
C GLU A 21 4.85 4.90 20.20
N ARG A 22 4.47 5.32 18.98
CA ARG A 22 3.13 5.83 18.64
C ARG A 22 2.14 4.75 18.20
N CYS A 23 2.52 3.48 18.30
CA CYS A 23 1.73 2.33 17.83
C CYS A 23 1.37 2.37 16.34
N VAL A 24 2.14 3.09 15.52
CA VAL A 24 1.92 3.16 14.07
C VAL A 24 2.46 1.90 13.41
N VAL A 25 3.71 1.53 13.73
CA VAL A 25 4.39 0.35 13.17
C VAL A 25 4.89 -0.56 14.28
N ILE A 26 5.19 -1.81 13.92
CA ILE A 26 5.91 -2.76 14.76
C ILE A 26 7.35 -2.82 14.26
N ALA A 27 8.30 -2.36 15.07
CA ALA A 27 9.72 -2.38 14.77
C ALA A 27 10.47 -3.43 15.62
N PRO A 28 11.61 -3.99 15.16
CA PRO A 28 12.50 -4.81 15.98
C PRO A 28 13.25 -3.95 17.01
N GLU A 29 12.52 -3.44 18.01
CA GLU A 29 12.96 -2.41 18.94
C GLU A 29 14.31 -2.71 19.62
N GLN A 30 14.48 -3.94 20.12
CA GLN A 30 15.72 -4.35 20.80
C GLN A 30 16.92 -4.28 19.86
N SER A 31 16.81 -4.84 18.65
CA SER A 31 17.87 -4.81 17.64
C SER A 31 18.19 -3.38 17.19
N PHE A 32 17.17 -2.53 17.07
CA PHE A 32 17.34 -1.13 16.70
C PHE A 32 18.04 -0.32 17.79
N ARG A 33 17.63 -0.49 19.05
CA ARG A 33 18.28 0.17 20.19
C ARG A 33 19.73 -0.29 20.35
N GLN A 34 20.01 -1.57 20.16
CA GLN A 34 21.37 -2.10 20.17
C GLN A 34 22.21 -1.50 19.04
N ALA A 35 21.71 -1.44 17.81
CA ALA A 35 22.41 -0.84 16.67
C ALA A 35 22.74 0.65 16.89
N LEU A 36 21.84 1.40 17.55
CA LEU A 36 22.06 2.79 17.93
C LEU A 36 23.15 2.95 19.01
N GLN A 37 23.22 2.02 19.98
CA GLN A 37 24.25 2.02 21.02
C GLN A 37 25.63 1.66 20.47
N GLU A 38 25.71 0.61 19.65
CA GLU A 38 26.97 0.12 19.07
C GLU A 38 27.51 1.04 17.97
N ARG A 39 26.65 1.89 17.39
CA ARG A 39 26.96 2.81 16.27
C ARG A 39 27.69 2.12 15.10
N ARG A 40 27.59 0.79 15.02
CA ARG A 40 28.17 -0.06 13.98
C ARG A 40 27.04 -0.85 13.33
N HIS A 41 27.04 -0.86 12.00
CA HIS A 41 26.13 -1.62 11.15
C HIS A 41 24.63 -1.42 11.47
N VAL A 42 24.15 -0.20 11.28
CA VAL A 42 22.72 0.11 11.41
C VAL A 42 21.95 -0.61 10.29
N PRO A 43 20.93 -1.43 10.62
CA PRO A 43 20.23 -2.25 9.64
C PRO A 43 19.33 -1.42 8.73
N ASP A 44 19.00 -1.98 7.56
CA ASP A 44 17.91 -1.49 6.73
C ASP A 44 16.60 -1.48 7.55
N VAL A 45 15.84 -0.40 7.47
CA VAL A 45 14.67 -0.19 8.34
C VAL A 45 13.47 -0.90 7.74
N LEU A 46 13.34 -2.18 8.06
CA LEU A 46 12.17 -3.00 7.75
C LEU A 46 11.30 -3.14 9.00
N VAL A 47 10.07 -2.64 8.91
CA VAL A 47 9.05 -2.67 9.98
C VAL A 47 7.77 -3.31 9.47
N VAL A 48 6.83 -3.60 10.37
CA VAL A 48 5.52 -4.16 10.01
C VAL A 48 4.42 -3.13 10.29
N TYR A 49 3.61 -2.84 9.28
CA TYR A 49 2.39 -2.02 9.40
C TYR A 49 1.18 -2.88 9.05
N ARG A 50 0.32 -3.19 10.03
CA ARG A 50 -0.90 -4.00 9.83
C ARG A 50 -0.66 -5.32 9.04
N GLY A 51 0.45 -5.99 9.32
CA GLY A 51 0.87 -7.22 8.64
C GLY A 51 1.62 -7.01 7.32
N LEU A 52 1.71 -5.78 6.81
CA LEU A 52 2.50 -5.46 5.63
C LEU A 52 3.95 -5.13 6.01
N ARG A 53 4.89 -5.81 5.33
CA ARG A 53 6.31 -5.47 5.37
C ARG A 53 6.48 -4.07 4.77
N THR A 54 7.03 -3.16 5.56
CA THR A 54 7.18 -1.74 5.21
C THR A 54 8.62 -1.33 5.37
N VAL A 55 9.24 -0.78 4.33
CA VAL A 55 10.61 -0.26 4.39
C VAL A 55 10.62 1.27 4.48
N ILE A 56 11.56 1.84 5.23
CA ILE A 56 11.76 3.30 5.35
C ILE A 56 13.13 3.67 4.77
N GLU A 57 13.11 4.37 3.64
CA GLU A 57 14.29 4.86 2.92
C GLU A 57 14.38 6.39 3.03
N GLY A 58 15.11 6.84 4.06
CA GLY A 58 15.32 8.25 4.34
C GLY A 58 16.63 8.82 3.75
N LYS A 59 16.56 10.05 3.24
CA LYS A 59 17.72 10.86 2.81
C LYS A 59 17.64 12.27 3.39
N VAL A 60 18.80 12.91 3.57
CA VAL A 60 18.79 14.33 3.94
C VAL A 60 18.60 15.18 2.69
N ALA A 61 17.76 16.21 2.76
CA ALA A 61 17.51 17.16 1.68
C ALA A 61 18.66 18.18 1.49
N ASP A 62 19.91 17.73 1.52
CA ASP A 62 21.11 18.56 1.33
C ASP A 62 21.75 18.39 -0.05
N LYS A 63 21.30 17.41 -0.82
CA LYS A 63 21.76 17.11 -2.19
C LYS A 63 20.58 17.12 -3.15
N LEU A 64 20.82 17.62 -4.37
CA LEU A 64 19.78 17.70 -5.42
C LEU A 64 19.17 16.33 -5.75
N ALA A 65 19.99 15.28 -5.79
CA ALA A 65 19.55 13.91 -6.10
C ALA A 65 18.99 13.12 -4.89
N ALA A 66 18.84 13.74 -3.71
CA ALA A 66 18.40 13.03 -2.51
C ALA A 66 16.98 12.45 -2.67
N ALA A 67 16.07 13.23 -3.26
CA ALA A 67 14.69 12.82 -3.53
C ALA A 67 14.62 11.61 -4.45
N GLU A 68 15.23 11.71 -5.63
CA GLU A 68 15.27 10.65 -6.61
C GLU A 68 15.89 9.37 -6.05
N LYS A 69 16.99 9.50 -5.29
CA LYS A 69 17.64 8.35 -4.67
C LYS A 69 16.78 7.67 -3.62
N ALA A 70 16.11 8.43 -2.74
CA ALA A 70 15.21 7.86 -1.73
C ALA A 70 14.06 7.09 -2.38
N LEU A 71 13.45 7.68 -3.42
CA LEU A 71 12.34 7.07 -4.16
C LEU A 71 12.79 5.79 -4.89
N LEU A 72 13.92 5.86 -5.59
CA LEU A 72 14.50 4.71 -6.29
C LEU A 72 14.77 3.55 -5.33
N GLN A 73 15.38 3.82 -4.16
CA GLN A 73 15.67 2.79 -3.17
C GLN A 73 14.38 2.19 -2.60
N ALA A 74 13.38 3.01 -2.25
CA ALA A 74 12.10 2.53 -1.74
C ALA A 74 11.39 1.64 -2.77
N ARG A 75 11.36 2.09 -4.03
CA ARG A 75 10.79 1.33 -5.15
C ARG A 75 11.49 0.00 -5.37
N ASP A 76 12.83 0.00 -5.41
CA ASP A 76 13.61 -1.22 -5.66
C ASP A 76 13.32 -2.30 -4.60
N ARG A 77 13.10 -1.91 -3.34
CA ARG A 77 12.70 -2.83 -2.26
C ARG A 77 11.30 -3.44 -2.47
N VAL A 78 10.37 -2.65 -2.99
CA VAL A 78 9.02 -3.14 -3.32
C VAL A 78 9.08 -4.07 -4.53
N VAL A 79 9.71 -3.63 -5.62
CA VAL A 79 9.83 -4.41 -6.87
C VAL A 79 10.58 -5.73 -6.66
N SER A 80 11.58 -5.76 -5.78
CA SER A 80 12.31 -6.98 -5.43
C SER A 80 11.59 -7.89 -4.42
N GLY A 81 10.38 -7.52 -3.98
CA GLY A 81 9.57 -8.31 -3.05
C GLY A 81 10.07 -8.31 -1.60
N VAL A 82 10.98 -7.39 -1.24
CA VAL A 82 11.49 -7.25 0.13
C VAL A 82 10.42 -6.66 1.06
N ALA A 83 9.63 -5.70 0.57
CA ALA A 83 8.55 -5.04 1.28
C ALA A 83 7.31 -4.89 0.40
N HIS A 84 6.12 -4.83 0.99
CA HIS A 84 4.87 -4.52 0.26
C HIS A 84 4.68 -3.00 0.12
N VAL A 85 5.23 -2.23 1.07
CA VAL A 85 5.17 -0.77 1.09
C VAL A 85 6.58 -0.21 1.26
N GLY A 86 6.96 0.73 0.41
CA GLY A 86 8.18 1.51 0.52
C GLY A 86 7.88 2.97 0.85
N ILE A 87 8.46 3.49 1.91
CA ILE A 87 8.36 4.91 2.27
C ILE A 87 9.67 5.59 1.88
N ALA A 88 9.60 6.47 0.89
CA ALA A 88 10.69 7.37 0.54
C ALA A 88 10.53 8.68 1.34
N LEU A 89 11.57 9.07 2.06
CA LEU A 89 11.49 10.19 2.99
C LEU A 89 12.67 11.14 2.86
N LEU A 90 12.40 12.45 2.93
CA LEU A 90 13.44 13.47 3.05
C LEU A 90 13.39 14.17 4.40
N TYR A 91 14.51 14.07 5.11
CA TYR A 91 14.76 14.85 6.31
C TYR A 91 15.18 16.28 5.93
N PRO A 92 14.75 17.30 6.69
CA PRO A 92 15.27 18.65 6.52
C PRO A 92 16.80 18.70 6.69
N ALA A 93 17.50 19.48 5.86
CA ALA A 93 18.95 19.62 5.93
C ALA A 93 19.48 20.06 7.31
N ALA A 94 18.64 20.75 8.09
CA ALA A 94 18.93 21.15 9.46
C ALA A 94 19.26 19.97 10.40
N ILE A 95 18.78 18.75 10.10
CA ILE A 95 19.02 17.55 10.92
C ILE A 95 20.52 17.24 11.10
N ARG A 96 21.38 17.63 10.15
CA ARG A 96 22.83 17.41 10.24
C ARG A 96 23.52 18.28 11.29
N LYS A 97 22.88 19.37 11.71
CA LYS A 97 23.44 20.34 12.65
C LYS A 97 23.04 20.04 14.09
N ILE A 98 22.24 19.01 14.34
CA ILE A 98 21.75 18.68 15.67
C ILE A 98 22.89 18.05 16.49
N PRO A 99 23.32 18.69 17.59
CA PRO A 99 24.55 18.35 18.30
C PRO A 99 24.41 17.15 19.23
N SER A 100 23.22 16.89 19.78
CA SER A 100 23.00 15.82 20.75
C SER A 100 21.92 14.83 20.30
N PHE A 101 22.01 13.61 20.81
CA PHE A 101 21.08 12.53 20.44
C PHE A 101 19.66 12.79 20.97
N SER A 102 19.54 13.38 22.16
CA SER A 102 18.24 13.75 22.73
C SER A 102 17.57 14.86 21.91
N GLU A 103 18.34 15.87 21.47
CA GLU A 103 17.82 16.90 20.57
C GLU A 103 17.44 16.32 19.20
N LEU A 104 18.14 15.31 18.71
CA LEU A 104 17.81 14.64 17.44
C LEU A 104 16.45 13.95 17.52
N GLN A 105 16.14 13.28 18.63
CA GLN A 105 14.83 12.66 18.85
C GLN A 105 13.71 13.71 18.91
N GLY A 106 13.96 14.83 19.61
CA GLY A 106 13.02 15.96 19.68
C GLY A 106 12.81 16.62 18.31
N PHE A 107 13.89 16.79 17.53
CA PHE A 107 13.84 17.32 16.17
C PHE A 107 13.02 16.43 15.24
N LEU A 108 13.29 15.12 15.22
CA LEU A 108 12.51 14.15 14.43
C LEU A 108 11.04 14.08 14.86
N SER A 109 10.74 14.32 16.13
CA SER A 109 9.35 14.31 16.62
C SER A 109 8.53 15.52 16.18
N SER A 110 9.18 16.62 15.79
CA SER A 110 8.53 17.91 15.55
C SER A 110 8.74 18.48 14.15
N CYS A 111 9.67 17.93 13.37
CA CYS A 111 9.97 18.44 12.04
C CYS A 111 8.97 17.95 10.98
N THR A 112 8.98 18.63 9.84
CA THR A 112 8.23 18.26 8.64
C THR A 112 9.14 17.49 7.69
N PHE A 113 8.67 16.35 7.21
CA PHE A 113 9.33 15.53 6.21
C PHE A 113 8.70 15.74 4.85
N LYS A 114 9.45 15.51 3.77
CA LYS A 114 8.85 15.18 2.48
C LYS A 114 8.70 13.67 2.39
N VAL A 115 7.55 13.19 1.94
CA VAL A 115 7.22 11.77 1.89
C VAL A 115 6.62 11.43 0.53
N ALA A 116 7.07 10.31 -0.03
CA ALA A 116 6.43 9.62 -1.13
C ALA A 116 6.32 8.13 -0.77
N VAL A 117 5.30 7.46 -1.29
CA VAL A 117 5.03 6.04 -1.01
C VAL A 117 5.09 5.26 -2.31
N CYS A 118 5.75 4.11 -2.27
CA CYS A 118 5.78 3.12 -3.32
C CYS A 118 5.04 1.87 -2.84
N THR A 119 4.17 1.32 -3.66
CA THR A 119 3.52 0.03 -3.47
C THR A 119 3.62 -0.78 -4.76
N GLU A 120 3.17 -2.03 -4.72
CA GLU A 120 3.05 -2.87 -5.93
C GLU A 120 2.08 -2.29 -6.97
N THR A 121 1.19 -1.39 -6.54
CA THR A 121 0.14 -0.81 -7.38
C THR A 121 0.48 0.58 -7.90
N GLY A 122 1.53 1.22 -7.40
CA GLY A 122 2.04 2.47 -7.94
C GLY A 122 2.85 3.28 -6.95
N GLU A 123 3.09 4.54 -7.31
CA GLU A 123 3.83 5.50 -6.50
C GLU A 123 3.00 6.75 -6.28
N THR A 124 3.12 7.36 -5.12
CA THR A 124 2.53 8.68 -4.84
C THR A 124 3.51 9.81 -5.14
N GLY A 125 2.97 10.99 -5.43
CA GLY A 125 3.78 12.20 -5.48
C GLY A 125 4.32 12.61 -4.11
N TRP A 126 5.36 13.44 -4.10
CA TRP A 126 5.91 13.98 -2.87
C TRP A 126 4.92 14.90 -2.16
N THR A 127 4.70 14.62 -0.89
CA THR A 127 3.86 15.40 0.03
C THR A 127 4.67 15.78 1.26
N GLU A 128 4.16 16.70 2.08
CA GLU A 128 4.85 17.19 3.27
C GLU A 128 4.02 16.99 4.54
N GLY A 129 4.66 16.56 5.63
CA GLY A 129 3.99 16.44 6.92
C GLY A 129 4.89 15.89 8.03
N GLY A 130 4.38 15.91 9.27
CA GLY A 130 5.06 15.35 10.45
C GLY A 130 4.79 13.86 10.66
N LEU A 131 5.05 13.36 11.88
CA LEU A 131 4.84 11.95 12.21
C LEU A 131 3.38 11.50 12.12
N ASP A 132 2.44 12.33 12.57
CA ASP A 132 1.01 11.99 12.50
C ASP A 132 0.55 11.89 11.05
N TYR A 133 1.04 12.79 10.19
CA TYR A 133 0.81 12.72 8.75
C TYR A 133 1.37 11.42 8.14
N LEU A 134 2.55 10.96 8.58
CA LEU A 134 3.11 9.70 8.11
C LEU A 134 2.23 8.50 8.50
N ALA A 135 1.62 8.53 9.69
CA ALA A 135 0.63 7.53 10.10
C ALA A 135 -0.63 7.57 9.22
N ASP A 136 -1.09 8.76 8.86
CA ASP A 136 -2.22 8.96 7.94
C ASP A 136 -1.93 8.43 6.54
N VAL A 137 -0.74 8.73 6.01
CA VAL A 137 -0.25 8.24 4.72
C VAL A 137 -0.20 6.72 4.70
N LEU A 138 0.34 6.09 5.76
CA LEU A 138 0.37 4.62 5.88
C LEU A 138 -1.04 4.01 5.92
N ARG A 139 -1.95 4.63 6.67
CA ARG A 139 -3.36 4.20 6.72
C ARG A 139 -4.03 4.29 5.36
N GLY A 140 -3.90 5.41 4.67
CA GLY A 140 -4.46 5.60 3.33
C GLY A 140 -3.88 4.61 2.31
N THR A 141 -2.57 4.36 2.38
CA THR A 141 -1.88 3.36 1.55
C THR A 141 -2.46 1.96 1.77
N PHE A 142 -2.64 1.56 3.03
CA PHE A 142 -3.23 0.26 3.37
C PHE A 142 -4.67 0.13 2.88
N GLU A 143 -5.49 1.18 3.04
CA GLU A 143 -6.87 1.19 2.53
C GLU A 143 -6.94 1.14 1.00
N GLN A 144 -5.96 1.71 0.31
CA GLN A 144 -5.84 1.59 -1.15
C GLN A 144 -5.47 0.15 -1.55
N LEU A 145 -4.47 -0.44 -0.88
CA LEU A 145 -4.06 -1.82 -1.15
C LEU A 145 -5.20 -2.83 -0.92
N ILE A 146 -5.97 -2.68 0.16
CA ILE A 146 -7.15 -3.53 0.39
C ILE A 146 -8.19 -3.37 -0.71
N ARG A 147 -8.43 -2.14 -1.18
CA ARG A 147 -9.41 -1.88 -2.25
C ARG A 147 -8.97 -2.49 -3.58
N GLU A 148 -7.67 -2.52 -3.85
CA GLU A 148 -7.12 -3.02 -5.10
C GLU A 148 -6.90 -4.56 -5.11
N ASP A 149 -6.92 -5.21 -3.95
CA ASP A 149 -6.60 -6.64 -3.83
C ASP A 149 -7.79 -7.61 -3.87
N ALA A 150 -7.63 -8.58 -4.77
CA ALA A 150 -8.33 -9.84 -4.97
C ALA A 150 -9.81 -9.81 -5.41
N VAL A 151 -10.73 -9.18 -4.67
CA VAL A 151 -12.17 -9.45 -4.90
C VAL A 151 -12.65 -8.85 -6.21
N VAL A 152 -12.32 -7.59 -6.49
CA VAL A 152 -12.77 -6.92 -7.73
C VAL A 152 -12.18 -7.61 -8.96
N LYS A 153 -10.87 -7.88 -8.96
CA LYS A 153 -10.20 -8.61 -10.04
C LYS A 153 -10.76 -10.03 -10.22
N ALA A 154 -11.06 -10.74 -9.13
CA ALA A 154 -11.67 -12.07 -9.21
C ALA A 154 -13.09 -12.03 -9.79
N VAL A 155 -13.88 -11.02 -9.41
CA VAL A 155 -15.22 -10.79 -9.98
C VAL A 155 -15.14 -10.47 -11.47
N ASP A 156 -14.20 -9.61 -11.88
CA ASP A 156 -14.02 -9.27 -13.30
C ASP A 156 -13.62 -10.48 -14.14
N VAL A 157 -12.70 -11.32 -13.63
CA VAL A 157 -12.29 -12.57 -14.30
C VAL A 157 -13.45 -13.58 -14.37
N LEU A 158 -14.25 -13.70 -13.30
CA LEU A 158 -15.43 -14.57 -13.28
C LEU A 158 -16.49 -14.11 -14.30
N ASN A 159 -16.81 -12.82 -14.33
CA ASN A 159 -17.78 -12.27 -15.27
C ASN A 159 -17.32 -12.47 -16.72
N ALA A 160 -16.05 -12.18 -17.02
CA ALA A 160 -15.49 -12.41 -18.34
C ALA A 160 -15.56 -13.90 -18.76
N GLY A 161 -15.28 -14.82 -17.84
CA GLY A 161 -15.40 -16.26 -18.10
C GLY A 161 -16.85 -16.72 -18.31
N ILE A 162 -17.80 -16.19 -17.54
CA ILE A 162 -19.24 -16.48 -17.68
C ILE A 162 -19.75 -15.96 -19.03
N ASP A 163 -19.39 -14.73 -19.41
CA ASP A 163 -19.81 -14.12 -20.67
C ASP A 163 -19.23 -14.86 -21.89
N GLU A 164 -17.97 -15.31 -21.81
CA GLU A 164 -17.35 -16.14 -22.84
C GLU A 164 -18.05 -17.49 -22.98
N PHE A 165 -18.30 -18.18 -21.86
CA PHE A 165 -19.00 -19.45 -21.85
C PHE A 165 -20.41 -19.32 -22.42
N ALA A 166 -21.17 -18.32 -21.98
CA ALA A 166 -22.49 -17.99 -22.50
C ALA A 166 -22.42 -17.83 -24.03
N ARG A 167 -21.51 -16.98 -24.53
CA ARG A 167 -21.38 -16.74 -25.98
C ARG A 167 -21.12 -18.01 -26.77
N LEU A 168 -20.27 -18.92 -26.25
CA LEU A 168 -19.94 -20.17 -26.92
C LEU A 168 -21.10 -21.17 -26.90
N VAL A 169 -21.79 -21.32 -25.76
CA VAL A 169 -22.91 -22.26 -25.61
C VAL A 169 -24.15 -21.80 -26.37
N PHE A 170 -24.40 -20.49 -26.45
CA PHE A 170 -25.57 -19.94 -27.13
C PHE A 170 -25.44 -19.84 -28.66
N THR A 171 -24.37 -20.38 -29.26
CA THR A 171 -24.18 -20.39 -30.71
C THR A 171 -25.06 -21.38 -31.47
N SER A 172 -25.65 -22.37 -30.78
CA SER A 172 -26.52 -23.38 -31.39
C SER A 172 -27.83 -23.56 -30.61
N PRO A 173 -28.99 -23.27 -31.21
CA PRO A 173 -30.31 -23.53 -30.61
C PRO A 173 -30.51 -24.96 -30.13
N ALA A 174 -29.89 -25.95 -30.81
CA ALA A 174 -30.00 -27.36 -30.45
C ALA A 174 -29.24 -27.70 -29.14
N THR A 175 -28.10 -27.06 -28.91
CA THR A 175 -27.32 -27.22 -27.67
C THR A 175 -28.06 -26.60 -26.48
N ILE A 176 -28.69 -25.44 -26.69
CA ILE A 176 -29.51 -24.75 -25.69
C ILE A 176 -30.70 -25.63 -25.28
N ASN A 177 -31.44 -26.16 -26.26
CA ASN A 177 -32.61 -27.00 -25.98
C ASN A 177 -32.24 -28.26 -25.21
N ARG A 178 -31.14 -28.93 -25.58
CA ARG A 178 -30.64 -30.10 -24.84
C ARG A 178 -30.19 -29.75 -23.43
N ALA A 179 -29.50 -28.63 -23.24
CA ALA A 179 -29.09 -28.17 -21.92
C ALA A 179 -30.31 -27.83 -21.05
N ALA A 180 -31.31 -27.16 -21.61
CA ALA A 180 -32.57 -26.84 -20.93
C ALA A 180 -33.33 -28.10 -20.50
N GLU A 181 -33.40 -29.13 -21.36
CA GLU A 181 -33.99 -30.42 -21.02
C GLU A 181 -33.25 -31.12 -19.87
N ILE A 182 -31.91 -31.19 -19.91
CA ILE A 182 -31.10 -31.82 -18.86
C ILE A 182 -31.23 -31.05 -17.53
N LEU A 183 -31.28 -29.72 -17.58
CA LEU A 183 -31.41 -28.85 -16.41
C LEU A 183 -32.86 -28.71 -15.92
N GLY A 184 -33.84 -29.29 -16.61
CA GLY A 184 -35.27 -29.20 -16.26
C GLY A 184 -35.88 -27.81 -16.43
N ILE A 185 -35.29 -26.95 -17.27
CA ILE A 185 -35.80 -25.61 -17.56
C ILE A 185 -36.91 -25.74 -18.60
N CYS A 186 -38.15 -25.64 -18.16
CA CYS A 186 -39.34 -25.64 -19.03
C CYS A 186 -39.84 -24.21 -19.29
N GLU A 187 -40.36 -23.95 -20.49
CA GLU A 187 -41.04 -22.67 -20.77
C GLU A 187 -42.23 -22.48 -19.83
N VAL A 188 -42.31 -21.29 -19.22
CA VAL A 188 -43.45 -20.93 -18.38
C VAL A 188 -44.69 -20.78 -19.28
N PRO A 189 -45.82 -21.45 -18.96
CA PRO A 189 -47.01 -21.39 -19.80
C PRO A 189 -47.47 -19.95 -20.00
N LYS A 190 -47.64 -19.53 -21.27
CA LYS A 190 -48.16 -18.19 -21.59
C LYS A 190 -49.55 -18.02 -20.99
N ARG A 191 -49.68 -17.09 -20.04
CA ARG A 191 -50.96 -16.71 -19.43
C ARG A 191 -51.88 -16.21 -20.53
N SER A 192 -52.89 -17.00 -20.89
CA SER A 192 -53.91 -16.57 -21.85
C SER A 192 -54.65 -15.37 -21.25
N ARG A 193 -54.64 -14.23 -21.97
CA ARG A 193 -55.55 -13.13 -21.65
C ARG A 193 -56.97 -13.67 -21.85
N LYS A 194 -57.69 -13.93 -20.75
CA LYS A 194 -59.14 -14.10 -20.78
C LYS A 194 -59.73 -12.83 -21.39
N LYS A 195 -60.35 -12.94 -22.56
CA LYS A 195 -61.31 -11.92 -23.03
C LYS A 195 -62.40 -11.83 -21.98
N SER A 196 -62.53 -10.67 -21.34
CA SER A 196 -63.74 -10.27 -20.64
C SER A 196 -64.86 -10.17 -21.67
N ALA A 197 -65.69 -11.20 -21.75
CA ALA A 197 -67.03 -11.09 -22.31
C ALA A 197 -67.95 -10.79 -21.13
N ASP A 198 -68.20 -9.50 -20.91
CA ASP A 198 -69.38 -8.97 -20.24
C ASP A 198 -69.32 -7.44 -20.41
N GLU A 199 -69.76 -6.99 -21.58
CA GLU A 199 -70.28 -5.63 -21.77
C GLU A 199 -71.15 -5.65 -23.03
N GLU A 200 -72.45 -5.45 -22.80
CA GLU A 200 -73.48 -4.83 -23.67
C GLU A 200 -74.80 -5.62 -23.73
N LEU A 201 -75.71 -5.14 -22.86
CA LEU A 201 -77.12 -4.78 -23.09
C LEU A 201 -78.13 -5.87 -23.49
#